data_AF-A0A348PH36-F1
#
_entry.id   AF-A0A348PH36-F1
#
_cell.length_a   1.000
_cell.length_b   1.000
_cell.length_c   1.000
_cell.angle_alpha   90.00
_cell.angle_beta   90.00
_cell.angle_gamma   90.00
#
_symmetry.space_group_name_H-M   'P 1'
#
loop_
_entity.id
_entity.type
_entity.pdbx_description
1 polymer ?
#
loop_
_entity_poly.entity_id
_entity_poly.type
_entity_poly.pdbx_seq_one_letter_code
_entity_poly.pdbx_strand_id
1 'polypeptide(L)'
;MAPPLLLALRAAAVAVGGSAAAMGAWGDVGTLAPALRSAPAVDFTRDIAPVLAARCFQCHGPDASSRKSGLRLDTRDGALKGGK
;
A
#
# COMPACT_ATOMS: atom_id res chain seq x y z
N MET A 1 8.19 -60.79 10.37
CA MET A 1 6.72 -60.89 10.26
C MET A 1 6.21 -59.53 9.77
N ALA A 2 6.02 -59.36 8.46
CA ALA A 2 5.37 -58.17 7.86
C ALA A 2 3.83 -58.30 7.99
N PRO A 3 3.05 -57.22 7.89
CA PRO A 3 2.57 -56.76 6.56
C PRO A 3 2.44 -55.20 6.47
N PRO A 4 1.84 -54.59 5.43
CA PRO A 4 2.55 -53.91 4.34
C PRO A 4 2.19 -52.42 4.17
N LEU A 5 2.96 -51.74 3.31
CA LEU A 5 2.65 -50.42 2.73
C LEU A 5 1.28 -50.37 2.04
N LEU A 6 0.79 -49.13 1.86
CA LEU A 6 -0.19 -48.62 0.87
C LEU A 6 -1.57 -48.29 1.44
N LEU A 7 -1.76 -47.05 1.90
CA LEU A 7 -2.74 -46.17 1.25
C LEU A 7 -2.49 -44.71 1.63
N ALA A 8 -1.74 -44.03 0.77
CA ALA A 8 -1.84 -42.59 0.62
C ALA A 8 -3.28 -42.24 0.24
N LEU A 9 -3.93 -41.30 0.93
CA LEU A 9 -4.97 -40.48 0.31
C LEU A 9 -5.28 -39.20 1.12
N ARG A 10 -4.76 -38.10 0.57
CA ARG A 10 -5.41 -36.81 0.33
C ARG A 10 -5.74 -35.87 1.50
N ALA A 11 -5.08 -34.71 1.39
CA ALA A 11 -5.39 -33.41 1.94
C ALA A 11 -6.91 -33.13 2.07
N ALA A 12 -7.32 -32.77 3.28
CA ALA A 12 -8.57 -32.07 3.51
C ALA A 12 -8.38 -30.60 3.10
N ALA A 13 -8.88 -30.23 1.93
CA ALA A 13 -9.07 -28.85 1.56
C ALA A 13 -10.22 -28.27 2.42
N VAL A 14 -9.92 -27.24 3.21
CA VAL A 14 -10.93 -26.43 3.89
C VAL A 14 -11.74 -25.71 2.81
N ALA A 15 -13.01 -26.11 2.66
CA ALA A 15 -13.99 -25.38 1.87
C ALA A 15 -14.52 -24.21 2.72
N VAL A 16 -14.03 -23.00 2.46
CA VAL A 16 -14.73 -21.77 2.88
C VAL A 16 -15.97 -21.64 1.98
N GLY A 17 -17.10 -22.11 2.50
CA GLY A 17 -18.42 -21.80 1.94
C GLY A 17 -18.81 -20.38 2.34
N GLY A 18 -18.85 -19.48 1.37
CA GLY A 18 -19.44 -18.15 1.51
C GLY A 18 -20.27 -17.84 0.27
N SER A 19 -21.58 -18.10 0.35
CA SER A 19 -22.54 -17.79 -0.70
C SER A 19 -22.65 -16.28 -0.91
N ALA A 20 -22.53 -15.88 -2.18
CA ALA A 20 -22.87 -14.57 -2.68
C ALA A 20 -24.40 -14.37 -2.72
N ALA A 21 -24.86 -13.19 -2.29
CA ALA A 21 -26.02 -12.46 -2.82
C ALA A 21 -25.93 -11.02 -2.27
N ALA A 22 -25.34 -10.10 -3.03
CA ALA A 22 -26.02 -9.20 -3.97
C ALA A 22 -26.67 -8.00 -3.27
N MET A 23 -26.12 -6.81 -3.50
CA MET A 23 -26.81 -5.60 -3.98
C MET A 23 -25.80 -4.44 -4.02
N GLY A 24 -25.40 -4.04 -5.23
CA GLY A 24 -24.52 -2.89 -5.45
C GLY A 24 -23.66 -3.05 -6.70
N ALA A 25 -24.31 -3.10 -7.86
CA ALA A 25 -23.66 -3.19 -9.17
C ALA A 25 -22.81 -1.94 -9.46
N TRP A 26 -21.50 -2.05 -9.26
CA TRP A 26 -20.50 -1.27 -9.98
C TRP A 26 -19.82 -2.22 -10.97
N GLY A 27 -20.48 -2.45 -12.12
CA GLY A 27 -19.88 -2.99 -13.34
C GLY A 27 -19.14 -4.32 -13.22
N ASP A 28 -19.78 -5.35 -13.75
CA ASP A 28 -19.24 -6.59 -14.29
C ASP A 28 -18.11 -6.34 -15.33
N VAL A 29 -16.94 -5.95 -14.83
CA VAL A 29 -15.64 -5.99 -15.52
C VAL A 29 -14.79 -7.12 -14.92
N GLY A 30 -15.35 -8.31 -14.78
CA GLY A 30 -14.58 -9.54 -14.63
C GLY A 30 -14.53 -10.20 -16.01
N THR A 31 -13.40 -10.36 -16.70
CA THR A 31 -12.35 -11.32 -16.32
C THR A 31 -11.10 -11.09 -17.20
N LEU A 32 -10.49 -9.91 -17.12
CA LEU A 32 -9.12 -9.68 -17.58
C LEU A 32 -8.39 -8.88 -16.51
N ALA A 33 -8.17 -9.49 -15.35
CA ALA A 33 -7.26 -8.92 -14.37
C ALA A 33 -5.89 -8.81 -15.06
N PRO A 34 -5.36 -7.60 -15.32
CA PRO A 34 -4.01 -7.48 -15.82
C PRO A 34 -3.10 -8.14 -14.80
N ALA A 35 -2.07 -8.87 -15.24
CA ALA A 35 -0.99 -9.26 -14.34
C ALA A 35 -0.55 -7.98 -13.61
N LEU A 36 -0.73 -7.92 -12.28
CA LEU A 36 -0.33 -6.75 -11.50
C LEU A 36 1.18 -6.60 -11.69
N ARG A 37 1.55 -5.71 -12.62
CA ARG A 37 2.92 -5.27 -12.78
C ARG A 37 3.26 -4.59 -11.46
N SER A 38 4.32 -5.05 -10.80
CA SER A 38 4.84 -4.34 -9.64
C SER A 38 5.06 -2.88 -10.05
N ALA A 39 4.42 -1.96 -9.34
CA ALA A 39 4.62 -0.55 -9.58
C ALA A 39 6.11 -0.22 -9.41
N PRO A 40 6.68 0.66 -10.25
CA PRO A 40 8.05 1.09 -10.05
C PRO A 40 8.22 1.66 -8.64
N ALA A 41 9.40 1.46 -8.06
CA ALA A 41 9.71 2.02 -6.75
C ALA A 41 9.57 3.55 -6.79
N VAL A 42 8.90 4.10 -5.78
CA VAL A 42 8.75 5.55 -5.61
C VAL A 42 10.11 6.15 -5.29
N ASP A 43 10.49 7.19 -6.01
CA ASP A 43 11.70 7.97 -5.75
C ASP A 43 11.32 9.32 -5.13
N PHE A 44 11.86 9.62 -3.94
CA PHE A 44 11.49 10.84 -3.24
C PHE A 44 11.81 12.10 -4.06
N THR A 45 12.97 12.14 -4.72
CA THR A 45 13.45 13.32 -5.43
C THR A 45 12.63 13.61 -6.69
N ARG A 46 12.27 12.56 -7.44
CA ARG A 46 11.48 12.68 -8.68
C ARG A 46 9.99 12.80 -8.40
N ASP A 47 9.45 12.04 -7.45
CA ASP A 47 8.01 11.86 -7.31
C ASP A 47 7.39 12.69 -6.17
N ILE A 48 8.12 12.92 -5.07
CA ILE A 48 7.56 13.53 -3.84
C ILE A 48 8.03 14.98 -3.65
N ALA A 49 9.33 15.23 -3.77
CA ALA A 49 9.92 16.55 -3.50
C ALA A 49 9.29 17.69 -4.34
N PRO A 50 8.97 17.51 -5.64
CA PRO A 50 8.32 18.57 -6.42
C PRO A 50 6.92 18.91 -5.91
N VAL A 51 6.17 17.92 -5.43
CA VAL A 51 4.83 18.11 -4.87
C VAL A 51 4.91 18.91 -3.57
N LEU A 52 5.83 18.53 -2.67
CA LEU A 52 6.02 19.23 -1.40
C LEU A 52 6.54 20.66 -1.60
N ALA A 53 7.43 20.87 -2.58
CA ALA A 53 7.92 22.20 -2.92
C ALA A 53 6.81 23.11 -3.42
N ALA A 54 5.94 22.60 -4.30
CA ALA A 54 4.86 23.40 -4.90
C ALA A 54 3.72 23.73 -3.93
N ARG A 55 3.50 22.92 -2.89
CA ARG A 55 2.28 22.99 -2.06
C ARG A 55 2.53 23.21 -0.58
N CYS A 56 3.70 22.82 -0.05
CA CYS A 56 3.90 22.71 1.40
C CYS A 56 5.08 23.56 1.91
N PHE A 57 6.18 23.64 1.18
CA PHE A 57 7.42 24.28 1.67
C PHE A 57 7.29 25.78 1.93
N GLN A 58 6.31 26.47 1.34
CA GLN A 58 6.04 27.86 1.67
C GLN A 58 5.79 28.05 3.18
N CYS A 59 5.06 27.13 3.82
CA CYS A 59 4.70 27.20 5.25
C CYS A 59 5.38 26.13 6.12
N HIS A 60 5.99 25.10 5.54
CA HIS A 60 6.60 23.97 6.26
C HIS A 60 7.97 23.58 5.70
N GLY A 61 8.66 24.51 5.03
CA GLY A 61 9.94 24.27 4.38
C GLY A 61 11.14 24.75 5.19
N PRO A 62 12.26 25.06 4.52
CA PRO A 62 13.54 25.37 5.18
C PRO A 62 13.53 26.72 5.92
N ASP A 63 12.71 27.68 5.50
CA ASP A 63 12.58 28.97 6.17
C ASP A 63 11.96 28.83 7.57
N ALA A 64 12.65 29.34 8.59
CA ALA A 64 12.19 29.28 9.97
C ALA A 64 11.08 30.28 10.26
N SER A 65 11.09 31.44 9.60
CA SER A 65 10.16 32.54 9.87
C SER A 65 8.77 32.24 9.33
N SER A 66 8.67 31.50 8.22
CA SER A 66 7.38 31.09 7.65
C SER A 66 6.82 29.78 8.22
N ARG A 67 7.63 29.03 9.00
CA ARG A 67 7.29 27.68 9.46
C ARG A 67 6.14 27.68 10.47
N LYS A 68 5.03 27.04 10.10
CA LYS A 68 3.84 26.90 10.97
C LYS A 68 3.85 25.58 11.73
N SER A 69 3.25 25.56 12.93
CA SER A 69 3.06 24.35 13.78
C SER A 69 4.37 23.60 14.10
N GLY A 70 5.53 24.26 13.93
CA GLY A 70 6.84 23.63 14.09
C GLY A 70 7.08 22.41 13.20
N LEU A 71 6.31 22.27 12.10
CA LEU A 71 6.43 21.18 11.13
C LEU A 71 7.45 21.54 10.05
N ARG A 72 8.30 20.56 9.70
CA ARG A 72 9.39 20.73 8.73
C ARG A 72 9.45 19.55 7.76
N LEU A 73 9.08 19.77 6.50
CA LEU A 73 8.93 18.72 5.49
C LEU A 73 10.10 18.62 4.50
N ASP A 74 11.02 19.59 4.50
CA ASP A 74 12.21 19.61 3.61
C ASP A 74 13.32 18.65 4.06
N THR A 75 13.20 18.08 5.25
CA THR A 75 14.18 17.12 5.80
C THR A 75 13.46 15.87 6.29
N ARG A 76 14.13 14.72 6.19
CA ARG A 76 13.57 13.44 6.64
C ARG A 76 13.23 13.46 8.13
N ASP A 77 14.18 13.89 8.97
CA ASP A 77 13.96 13.92 10.42
C ASP A 77 12.84 14.87 10.83
N GLY A 78 12.75 16.04 10.18
CA GLY A 78 11.64 16.98 10.40
C GLY A 78 10.29 16.37 10.04
N ALA A 79 10.21 15.65 8.91
CA ALA A 79 8.97 15.03 8.45
C ALA A 79 8.54 13.89 9.38
N LEU A 80 9.49 13.11 9.90
CA LEU A 80 9.22 12.02 10.84
C LEU A 80 8.89 12.51 12.26
N LYS A 81 9.42 13.66 12.67
CA LYS A 81 9.11 14.27 13.96
C LYS A 81 7.69 14.84 14.05
N GLY A 82 7.14 15.30 12.93
CA GLY A 82 5.80 15.87 12.85
C GLY A 82 5.65 17.29 13.39
N GLY A 83 4.44 17.84 13.24
CA GLY A 83 4.01 19.14 13.77
C GLY A 83 3.35 19.01 15.14
N LYS A 84 3.12 20.15 15.79
CA LYS A 84 2.53 20.26 17.14
C LYS A 84 1.45 21.33 17.20
#